data_AF-A0A355D7T6-F1
#
_entry.id   AF-A0A355D7T6-F1
#
_cell.length_a   1.000
_cell.length_b   1.000
_cell.length_c   1.000
_cell.angle_alpha   90.00
_cell.angle_beta   90.00
_cell.angle_gamma   90.00
#
_symmetry.space_group_name_H-M   'P 1'
#
loop_
_entity.id
_entity.type
_entity.pdbx_description
1 polymer ?
#
loop_
_entity_poly.entity_id
_entity_poly.type
_entity_poly.pdbx_seq_one_letter_code
_entity_poly.pdbx_strand_id
1 'polypeptide(L)'
;MAVVRPFKSIRPTKELVSKVAALPYDVMNTEEAREMVKGNPYSFLHVDKAQIDLPAETNQYDEIVYNTARKTLDKMREDGTYIQDNAPSMYIYRQIMDGRVQTGIVGCTSIDDYMNDIIKKHEHTRAEKEQDRINHVDHCNANTGPIFLTYKNVGEIDEIVASWTAKEPEYNFVSEDGISHIVWV
;
A
#
# COMPACT_ATOMS: atom_id res chain seq x y z
N MET A 1 -20.01 -7.06 -14.30
CA MET A 1 -18.55 -7.00 -14.47
C MET A 1 -18.04 -6.00 -13.46
N ALA A 2 -16.95 -6.30 -12.75
CA ALA A 2 -16.44 -5.40 -11.73
C ALA A 2 -16.02 -4.05 -12.34
N VAL A 3 -16.38 -2.97 -11.67
CA VAL A 3 -15.98 -1.60 -12.01
C VAL A 3 -14.59 -1.35 -11.44
N VAL A 4 -13.65 -1.01 -12.31
CA VAL A 4 -12.29 -0.59 -11.94
C VAL A 4 -12.10 0.85 -12.38
N ARG A 5 -11.65 1.73 -11.47
CA ARG A 5 -11.49 3.17 -11.72
C ARG A 5 -10.06 3.64 -11.45
N PRO A 6 -9.56 4.60 -12.26
CA PRO A 6 -8.30 5.26 -11.96
C PRO A 6 -8.45 6.17 -10.73
N PHE A 7 -7.33 6.49 -10.09
CA PHE A 7 -7.28 7.40 -8.94
C PHE A 7 -6.01 8.24 -8.96
N LYS A 8 -5.97 9.29 -8.14
CA LYS A 8 -4.77 10.11 -7.96
C LYS A 8 -4.00 9.55 -6.77
N SER A 9 -2.91 8.84 -7.02
CA SER A 9 -2.11 8.26 -5.95
C SER A 9 -1.37 9.33 -5.15
N ILE A 10 -1.26 9.09 -3.84
CA ILE A 10 -0.27 9.73 -2.97
C ILE A 10 0.88 8.73 -2.88
N ARG A 11 1.99 9.03 -3.55
CA ARG A 11 3.10 8.10 -3.76
C ARG A 11 4.43 8.76 -3.45
N PRO A 12 5.45 8.01 -3.00
CA PRO A 12 6.70 8.61 -2.57
C PRO A 12 7.47 9.21 -3.74
N THR A 13 8.38 10.13 -3.48
CA THR A 13 9.33 10.57 -4.52
C THR A 13 10.25 9.42 -4.94
N LYS A 14 10.83 9.51 -6.15
CA LYS A 14 11.71 8.44 -6.68
C LYS A 14 12.92 8.20 -5.77
N GLU A 15 13.42 9.25 -5.13
CA GLU A 15 14.59 9.20 -4.25
C GLU A 15 14.32 8.50 -2.92
N LEU A 16 13.05 8.46 -2.49
CA LEU A 16 12.65 7.94 -1.19
C LEU A 16 11.84 6.64 -1.27
N VAL A 17 11.40 6.22 -2.45
CA VAL A 17 10.53 5.04 -2.62
C VAL A 17 11.06 3.78 -1.94
N SER A 18 12.36 3.50 -2.04
CA SER A 18 12.97 2.33 -1.42
C SER A 18 13.08 2.42 0.11
N LYS A 19 13.10 3.64 0.66
CA LYS A 19 13.10 3.90 2.10
C LYS A 19 11.69 3.91 2.69
N VAL A 20 10.70 4.29 1.89
CA VAL A 20 9.30 4.34 2.27
C VAL A 20 8.68 2.95 2.25
N ALA A 21 9.03 2.12 1.26
CA ALA A 21 8.54 0.76 1.14
C ALA A 21 8.73 -0.02 2.45
N ALA A 22 7.68 -0.73 2.86
CA ALA A 22 7.63 -1.47 4.11
C ALA A 22 6.93 -2.81 3.88
N LEU A 23 7.25 -3.78 4.74
CA LEU A 23 6.50 -5.01 4.85
C LEU A 23 5.09 -4.75 5.44
N PRO A 24 4.11 -5.62 5.18
CA PRO A 24 2.79 -5.52 5.79
C PRO A 24 2.85 -5.48 7.34
N TYR A 25 2.03 -4.64 7.97
CA TYR A 25 2.04 -4.43 9.43
C TYR A 25 1.81 -5.68 10.29
N ASP A 26 1.23 -6.74 9.72
CA ASP A 26 0.81 -7.96 10.40
C ASP A 26 1.80 -9.12 10.30
N VAL A 27 2.94 -8.92 9.63
CA VAL A 27 4.04 -9.91 9.56
C VAL A 27 5.15 -9.65 10.59
N MET A 28 5.02 -8.62 11.43
CA MET A 28 5.89 -8.35 12.58
C MET A 28 5.15 -7.81 13.81
N ASN A 29 5.76 -8.01 14.98
CA ASN A 29 5.36 -7.34 16.23
C ASN A 29 5.93 -5.90 16.31
N THR A 30 5.58 -5.18 17.37
CA THR A 30 5.95 -3.76 17.54
C THR A 30 7.43 -3.58 17.85
N GLU A 31 8.06 -4.48 18.62
CA GLU A 31 9.50 -4.44 18.87
C GLU A 31 10.32 -4.67 17.58
N GLU A 32 9.96 -5.68 16.79
CA GLU A 32 10.56 -5.97 15.48
C GLU A 32 10.42 -4.78 14.55
N ALA A 33 9.22 -4.18 14.47
CA ALA A 33 8.99 -3.00 13.65
C ALA A 33 9.85 -1.79 14.08
N ARG A 34 10.06 -1.58 15.39
CA ARG A 34 10.97 -0.53 15.89
C ARG A 34 12.41 -0.75 15.44
N GLU A 35 12.90 -1.99 15.47
CA GLU A 35 14.24 -2.29 14.98
C GLU A 35 14.33 -2.15 13.45
N MET A 36 13.30 -2.53 12.70
CA MET A 36 13.26 -2.38 11.23
C MET A 36 13.32 -0.93 10.77
N VAL A 37 12.71 0.01 11.51
CA VAL A 37 12.74 1.44 11.13
C VAL A 37 13.97 2.19 11.64
N LYS A 38 14.87 1.52 12.37
CA LYS A 38 16.01 2.15 13.01
C LYS A 38 16.94 2.81 11.99
N GLY A 39 17.05 4.13 12.08
CA GLY A 39 17.85 4.93 11.14
C GLY A 39 17.14 5.24 9.80
N ASN A 40 15.89 4.82 9.64
CA ASN A 40 15.06 5.11 8.47
C ASN A 40 13.78 5.87 8.87
N PRO A 41 13.82 7.21 8.95
CA PRO A 41 12.65 8.01 9.34
C PRO A 41 11.54 8.06 8.27
N TYR A 42 11.75 7.48 7.09
CA TYR A 42 10.83 7.54 5.97
C TYR A 42 9.95 6.30 5.85
N SER A 43 10.22 5.23 6.61
CA SER A 43 9.50 3.97 6.50
C SER A 43 8.00 4.16 6.67
N PHE A 44 7.20 3.54 5.80
CA PHE A 44 5.74 3.58 5.92
C PHE A 44 5.23 2.92 7.21
N LEU A 45 6.05 2.13 7.92
CA LEU A 45 5.71 1.61 9.24
C LEU A 45 5.41 2.72 10.28
N HIS A 46 5.98 3.92 10.12
CA HIS A 46 5.63 5.08 10.95
C HIS A 46 4.16 5.53 10.76
N VAL A 47 3.52 5.12 9.66
CA VAL A 47 2.08 5.30 9.42
C VAL A 47 1.35 4.01 9.75
N ASP A 48 1.65 2.92 9.05
CA ASP A 48 0.87 1.67 9.09
C ASP A 48 0.96 0.94 10.44
N LYS A 49 2.01 1.23 11.23
CA LYS A 49 2.21 0.72 12.60
C LYS A 49 2.68 1.83 13.55
N ALA A 50 2.01 3.00 13.51
CA ALA A 50 2.37 4.23 14.23
C ALA A 50 2.62 4.08 15.75
N GLN A 51 2.19 2.98 16.37
CA GLN A 51 2.52 2.62 17.76
C GLN A 51 4.05 2.56 17.99
N ILE A 52 4.86 2.29 16.97
CA ILE A 52 6.33 2.24 17.09
C ILE A 52 6.92 3.56 17.58
N ASP A 53 6.26 4.68 17.29
CA ASP A 53 6.68 6.05 17.64
C ASP A 53 6.12 6.53 18.99
N LEU A 54 5.39 5.65 19.71
CA LEU A 54 4.78 5.93 21.00
C LEU A 54 5.46 5.12 22.12
N PRO A 55 5.25 5.49 23.40
CA PRO A 55 5.75 4.72 24.53
C PRO A 55 5.34 3.24 24.44
N ALA A 56 6.22 2.33 24.86
CA ALA A 56 6.07 0.89 24.67
C ALA A 56 4.79 0.32 25.32
N GLU A 57 4.32 0.95 26.38
CA GLU A 57 3.12 0.63 27.13
C GLU A 57 1.81 1.07 26.45
N THR A 58 1.87 1.85 25.38
CA THR A 58 0.68 2.36 24.67
C THR A 58 -0.08 1.19 24.04
N ASN A 59 -1.39 1.10 24.23
CA ASN A 59 -2.16 0.05 23.58
C ASN A 59 -2.30 0.36 22.08
N GLN A 60 -2.10 -0.65 21.23
CA GLN A 60 -2.14 -0.48 19.77
C GLN A 60 -3.50 0.02 19.25
N TYR A 61 -4.58 -0.18 20.02
CA TYR A 61 -5.93 0.23 19.68
C TYR A 61 -6.34 1.58 20.29
N ASP A 62 -5.43 2.25 21.01
CA ASP A 62 -5.72 3.58 21.57
C ASP A 62 -5.83 4.62 20.45
N GLU A 63 -6.74 5.58 20.60
CA GLU A 63 -6.99 6.65 19.61
C GLU A 63 -5.73 7.47 19.27
N ILE A 64 -4.79 7.58 20.23
CA ILE A 64 -3.50 8.25 20.02
C ILE A 64 -2.66 7.60 18.93
N VAL A 65 -2.79 6.28 18.71
CA VAL A 65 -2.08 5.55 17.65
C VAL A 65 -2.59 5.99 16.28
N TYR A 66 -3.91 6.02 16.08
CA TYR A 66 -4.52 6.46 14.82
C TYR A 66 -4.27 7.94 14.53
N ASN A 67 -4.34 8.79 15.56
CA ASN A 67 -4.00 10.21 15.44
C ASN A 67 -2.51 10.42 15.10
N THR A 68 -1.62 9.58 15.62
CA THR A 68 -0.20 9.59 15.25
C THR A 68 0.00 9.19 13.80
N ALA A 69 -0.65 8.11 13.34
CA ALA A 69 -0.59 7.68 11.94
C ALA A 69 -1.00 8.79 10.97
N ARG A 70 -2.13 9.46 11.25
CA ARG A 70 -2.59 10.62 10.46
C ARG A 70 -1.56 11.75 10.45
N LYS A 71 -1.07 12.17 11.62
CA LYS A 71 -0.08 13.26 11.73
C LYS A 71 1.21 12.94 10.98
N THR A 72 1.67 11.70 11.05
CA THR A 72 2.86 11.24 10.32
C THR A 72 2.61 11.29 8.82
N LEU A 73 1.47 10.77 8.34
CA LEU A 73 1.14 10.80 6.92
C LEU A 73 1.04 12.23 6.38
N ASP A 74 0.38 13.14 7.11
CA ASP A 74 0.28 14.55 6.73
C ASP A 74 1.65 15.22 6.71
N LYS A 75 2.50 14.97 7.72
CA LYS A 75 3.87 15.47 7.74
C LYS A 75 4.70 14.98 6.54
N MET A 76 4.62 13.69 6.20
CA MET A 76 5.33 13.12 5.05
C MET A 76 4.84 13.70 3.72
N ARG A 77 3.61 14.23 3.65
CA ARG A 77 3.13 14.97 2.47
C ARG A 77 3.66 16.40 2.46
N GLU A 78 3.69 17.05 3.62
CA GLU A 78 4.18 18.43 3.78
C GLU A 78 5.69 18.55 3.55
N ASP A 79 6.48 17.58 4.00
CA ASP A 79 7.95 17.57 3.86
C ASP A 79 8.44 17.09 2.49
N GLY A 80 7.51 16.71 1.60
CA GLY A 80 7.80 16.28 0.25
C GLY A 80 8.22 14.81 0.11
N THR A 81 8.09 14.00 1.17
CA THR A 81 8.28 12.54 1.06
C THR A 81 7.27 11.93 0.09
N TYR A 82 6.00 12.37 0.17
CA TYR A 82 4.94 11.99 -0.75
C TYR A 82 4.59 13.13 -1.72
N ILE A 83 4.31 12.75 -2.95
CA ILE A 83 3.71 13.60 -3.97
C ILE A 83 2.33 13.06 -4.35
N GLN A 84 1.44 13.94 -4.81
CA GLN A 84 0.14 13.56 -5.33
C GLN A 84 0.12 13.68 -6.85
N ASP A 85 -0.37 12.65 -7.54
CA ASP A 85 -0.50 12.69 -8.99
C ASP A 85 -1.54 13.73 -9.44
N ASN A 86 -1.24 14.42 -10.54
CA ASN A 86 -2.07 15.53 -11.05
C ASN A 86 -3.40 15.06 -11.67
N ALA A 87 -3.40 13.89 -12.30
CA ALA A 87 -4.54 13.28 -12.99
C ALA A 87 -4.82 11.87 -12.44
N PRO A 88 -6.08 11.41 -12.48
CA PRO A 88 -6.38 10.03 -12.14
C PRO A 88 -5.72 9.08 -13.15
N SER A 89 -4.97 8.10 -12.65
CA SER A 89 -4.30 7.07 -13.44
C SER A 89 -4.64 5.67 -12.95
N MET A 90 -4.44 4.69 -13.82
CA MET A 90 -4.26 3.30 -13.41
C MET A 90 -2.76 3.04 -13.30
N TYR A 91 -2.36 2.18 -12.38
CA TYR A 91 -0.95 1.87 -12.19
C TYR A 91 -0.71 0.42 -12.52
N ILE A 92 0.51 0.08 -12.94
CA ILE A 92 0.95 -1.31 -13.06
C ILE A 92 1.99 -1.54 -11.99
N TYR A 93 1.82 -2.60 -11.21
CA TYR A 93 2.80 -3.01 -10.20
C TYR A 93 3.29 -4.42 -10.49
N ARG A 94 4.60 -4.59 -10.46
CA ARG A 94 5.28 -5.86 -10.63
C ARG A 94 6.17 -6.18 -9.44
N GLN A 95 6.08 -7.42 -8.98
CA GLN A 95 7.02 -8.01 -8.03
C GLN A 95 7.78 -9.15 -8.71
N ILE A 96 9.07 -9.27 -8.38
CA ILE A 96 9.91 -10.40 -8.79
C ILE A 96 10.55 -11.01 -7.54
N MET A 97 10.21 -12.26 -7.26
CA MET A 97 10.70 -13.04 -6.11
C MET A 97 11.12 -14.42 -6.60
N ASP A 98 12.35 -14.83 -6.32
CA ASP A 98 12.92 -16.12 -6.75
C ASP A 98 12.74 -16.40 -8.27
N GLY A 99 12.92 -15.35 -9.09
CA GLY A 99 12.74 -15.42 -10.55
C GLY A 99 11.27 -15.51 -11.01
N ARG A 100 10.29 -15.53 -10.10
CA ARG A 100 8.86 -15.52 -10.43
C ARG A 100 8.36 -14.09 -10.53
N VAL A 101 7.67 -13.79 -11.63
CA VAL A 101 7.12 -12.47 -11.92
C VAL A 101 5.62 -12.47 -11.64
N GLN A 102 5.16 -11.49 -10.86
CA GLN A 102 3.75 -11.19 -10.68
C GLN A 102 3.50 -9.75 -11.10
N THR A 103 2.60 -9.52 -12.05
CA THR A 103 2.24 -8.18 -12.53
C THR A 103 0.73 -7.99 -12.40
N GLY A 104 0.32 -6.87 -11.82
CA GLY A 104 -1.08 -6.52 -11.64
C GLY A 104 -1.35 -5.06 -11.97
N ILE A 105 -2.63 -4.75 -12.18
CA ILE A 105 -3.12 -3.37 -12.31
C ILE A 105 -3.61 -2.92 -10.94
N VAL A 106 -3.20 -1.72 -10.53
CA VAL A 106 -3.65 -1.08 -9.30
C VAL A 106 -4.63 0.04 -9.66
N GLY A 107 -5.81 -0.03 -9.05
CA GLY A 107 -6.90 0.91 -9.24
C GLY A 107 -7.95 0.74 -8.13
N CYS A 108 -8.99 1.57 -8.15
CA CYS A 108 -10.09 1.45 -7.19
C CYS A 108 -11.19 0.53 -7.73
N THR A 109 -11.82 -0.24 -6.85
CA THR A 109 -12.98 -1.08 -7.18
C THR A 109 -14.22 -0.62 -6.40
N SER A 110 -15.41 -0.99 -6.88
CA SER A 110 -16.67 -0.58 -6.25
C SER A 110 -16.99 -1.43 -5.01
N ILE A 111 -17.36 -0.78 -3.91
CA ILE A 111 -17.92 -1.45 -2.72
C ILE A 111 -19.23 -2.15 -3.09
N ASP A 112 -20.04 -1.56 -3.99
CA ASP A 112 -21.29 -2.16 -4.44
C ASP A 112 -21.03 -3.50 -5.16
N ASP A 113 -19.94 -3.62 -5.92
CA ASP A 113 -19.60 -4.87 -6.60
C ASP A 113 -19.22 -5.97 -5.59
N TYR A 114 -18.58 -5.60 -4.47
CA TYR A 114 -18.30 -6.52 -3.37
C TYR A 114 -19.58 -6.93 -2.62
N MET A 115 -20.48 -5.99 -2.37
CA MET A 115 -21.75 -6.25 -1.68
C MET A 115 -22.74 -7.08 -2.51
N ASN A 116 -22.70 -6.93 -3.84
CA ASN A 116 -23.55 -7.65 -4.77
C ASN A 116 -22.91 -8.93 -5.35
N ASP A 117 -21.87 -9.47 -4.69
CA ASP A 117 -21.18 -10.70 -5.06
C ASP A 117 -20.60 -10.73 -6.49
N ILE A 118 -20.33 -9.56 -7.09
CA ILE A 118 -19.61 -9.44 -8.36
C ILE A 118 -18.11 -9.65 -8.10
N ILE A 119 -17.58 -9.02 -7.06
CA ILE A 119 -16.27 -9.33 -6.48
C ILE A 119 -16.48 -10.38 -5.39
N LYS A 120 -15.79 -11.52 -5.50
CA LYS A 120 -15.96 -12.63 -4.56
C LYS A 120 -15.09 -12.44 -3.32
N LYS A 121 -15.67 -12.73 -2.15
CA LYS A 121 -14.96 -12.81 -0.87
C LYS A 121 -14.12 -14.08 -0.86
N HIS A 122 -12.85 -13.97 -0.47
CA HIS A 122 -11.92 -15.09 -0.45
C HIS A 122 -11.82 -15.73 0.95
N GLU A 123 -12.06 -14.95 2.01
CA GLU A 123 -12.02 -15.40 3.40
C GLU A 123 -12.89 -14.54 4.33
N HIS A 124 -13.08 -15.02 5.56
CA HIS A 124 -13.65 -14.24 6.66
C HIS A 124 -12.52 -13.71 7.55
N THR A 125 -12.58 -12.43 7.88
CA THR A 125 -11.61 -11.76 8.76
C THR A 125 -12.13 -11.66 10.18
N ARG A 126 -11.22 -11.36 11.12
CA ARG A 126 -11.58 -11.18 12.54
C ARG A 126 -12.09 -9.76 12.76
N ALA A 127 -13.26 -9.61 13.36
CA ALA A 127 -13.90 -8.30 13.59
C ALA A 127 -12.99 -7.27 14.30
N GLU A 128 -12.16 -7.70 15.25
CA GLU A 128 -11.19 -6.83 15.92
C GLU A 128 -10.14 -6.26 14.95
N LYS A 129 -9.61 -7.09 14.04
CA LYS A 129 -8.67 -6.64 13.00
C LYS A 129 -9.34 -5.73 11.97
N GLU A 130 -10.60 -6.01 11.62
CA GLU A 130 -11.38 -5.17 10.72
C GLU A 130 -11.59 -3.78 11.33
N GLN A 131 -12.02 -3.71 12.60
CA GLN A 131 -12.28 -2.45 13.28
C GLN A 131 -11.01 -1.61 13.42
N ASP A 132 -9.88 -2.23 13.73
CA ASP A 132 -8.58 -1.56 13.78
C ASP A 132 -8.22 -0.92 12.43
N ARG A 133 -8.38 -1.66 11.33
CA ARG A 133 -8.12 -1.13 9.98
C ARG A 133 -9.12 -0.07 9.54
N ILE A 134 -10.39 -0.19 9.92
CA ILE A 134 -11.40 0.85 9.69
C ILE A 134 -10.97 2.14 10.39
N ASN A 135 -10.63 2.08 11.68
CA ASN A 135 -10.19 3.24 12.43
C ASN A 135 -8.95 3.89 11.80
N HIS A 136 -7.95 3.08 11.44
CA HIS A 136 -6.74 3.57 10.80
C HIS A 136 -7.02 4.29 9.47
N VAL A 137 -7.79 3.67 8.57
CA VAL A 137 -8.13 4.25 7.26
C VAL A 137 -8.98 5.51 7.40
N ASP A 138 -9.92 5.52 8.35
CA ASP A 138 -10.80 6.67 8.62
C ASP A 138 -10.01 7.88 9.16
N HIS A 139 -9.13 7.66 10.14
CA HIS A 139 -8.29 8.73 10.69
C HIS A 139 -7.28 9.27 9.67
N CYS A 140 -6.63 8.38 8.91
CA CYS A 140 -5.72 8.79 7.84
C CYS A 140 -6.44 9.41 6.64
N ASN A 141 -7.76 9.19 6.52
CA ASN A 141 -8.56 9.52 5.34
C ASN A 141 -7.90 9.05 4.02
N ALA A 142 -7.34 7.83 4.06
CA ALA A 142 -6.55 7.26 2.98
C ALA A 142 -6.58 5.72 3.02
N ASN A 143 -6.61 5.09 1.84
CA ASN A 143 -6.43 3.65 1.71
C ASN A 143 -4.94 3.31 1.85
N THR A 144 -4.52 2.89 3.03
CA THR A 144 -3.10 2.62 3.36
C THR A 144 -2.66 1.18 3.09
N GLY A 145 -3.58 0.29 2.72
CA GLY A 145 -3.29 -1.10 2.39
C GLY A 145 -4.07 -1.57 1.16
N PRO A 146 -3.41 -1.87 0.02
CA PRO A 146 -4.09 -2.41 -1.14
C PRO A 146 -4.54 -3.86 -0.87
N ILE A 147 -5.72 -4.22 -1.38
CA ILE A 147 -6.18 -5.61 -1.41
C ILE A 147 -5.80 -6.27 -2.73
N PHE A 148 -5.47 -7.56 -2.68
CA PHE A 148 -5.15 -8.32 -3.87
C PHE A 148 -6.41 -9.00 -4.42
N LEU A 149 -6.68 -8.80 -5.70
CA LEU A 149 -7.78 -9.43 -6.42
C LEU A 149 -7.23 -10.19 -7.62
N THR A 150 -7.90 -11.28 -7.99
CA THR A 150 -7.62 -12.02 -9.21
C THR A 150 -8.84 -12.00 -10.11
N TYR A 151 -8.60 -12.10 -11.42
CA TYR A 151 -9.64 -12.15 -12.43
C TYR A 151 -9.26 -13.17 -13.51
N LYS A 152 -10.25 -13.66 -14.25
CA LYS A 152 -9.98 -14.54 -15.40
C LYS A 152 -9.19 -13.77 -16.44
N ASN A 153 -8.23 -14.43 -17.08
CA ASN A 153 -7.41 -13.82 -18.11
C ASN A 153 -8.28 -13.15 -19.21
N VAL A 154 -7.86 -11.96 -19.63
CA VAL A 154 -8.43 -11.17 -20.73
C VAL A 154 -7.24 -10.69 -21.57
N GLY A 155 -7.11 -11.19 -22.79
CA GLY A 155 -5.91 -10.97 -23.62
C GLY A 155 -5.65 -9.50 -23.92
N GLU A 156 -6.70 -8.69 -24.09
CA GLU A 156 -6.58 -7.25 -24.31
C GLU A 156 -5.91 -6.53 -23.12
N ILE A 157 -6.13 -7.02 -21.90
CA ILE A 157 -5.46 -6.47 -20.71
C ILE A 157 -3.98 -6.83 -20.72
N ASP A 158 -3.64 -8.06 -21.12
CA ASP A 158 -2.23 -8.48 -21.24
C ASP A 158 -1.47 -7.64 -22.28
N GLU A 159 -2.10 -7.35 -23.42
CA GLU A 159 -1.52 -6.48 -24.46
C GLU A 159 -1.26 -5.06 -23.93
N ILE A 160 -2.22 -4.48 -23.20
CA ILE A 160 -2.07 -3.16 -22.57
C ILE A 160 -0.91 -3.19 -21.56
N VAL A 161 -0.89 -4.17 -20.66
CA VAL A 161 0.16 -4.32 -19.63
C VAL A 161 1.54 -4.52 -20.28
N ALA A 162 1.63 -5.34 -21.32
CA ALA A 162 2.87 -5.55 -22.07
C ALA A 162 3.37 -4.24 -22.72
N SER A 163 2.47 -3.48 -23.36
CA SER A 163 2.83 -2.21 -24.01
C SER A 163 3.36 -1.16 -23.03
N TRP A 164 2.82 -1.12 -21.81
CA TRP A 164 3.26 -0.20 -20.77
C TRP A 164 4.54 -0.65 -20.08
N THR A 165 4.67 -1.95 -19.79
CA THR A 165 5.87 -2.49 -19.11
C THR A 165 7.11 -2.55 -20.01
N ALA A 166 6.97 -2.25 -21.31
CA ALA A 166 8.08 -1.98 -22.22
C ALA A 166 8.66 -0.56 -22.10
N LYS A 167 7.96 0.35 -21.40
CA LYS A 167 8.43 1.72 -21.15
C LYS A 167 9.30 1.78 -19.90
N GLU A 168 9.99 2.90 -19.71
CA GLU A 168 10.74 3.19 -18.49
C GLU A 168 9.79 3.19 -17.28
N PRO A 169 10.09 2.41 -16.22
CA PRO A 169 9.27 2.39 -15.02
C PRO A 169 9.43 3.66 -14.21
N GLU A 170 8.37 4.02 -13.49
CA GLU A 170 8.39 5.13 -12.53
C GLU A 170 9.24 4.78 -11.30
N TYR A 171 9.11 3.54 -10.81
CA TYR A 171 9.96 2.98 -9.76
C TYR A 171 10.53 1.64 -10.19
N ASN A 172 11.80 1.39 -9.85
CA ASN A 172 12.46 0.11 -10.02
C ASN A 172 13.55 -0.04 -8.96
N PHE A 173 13.26 -0.78 -7.90
CA PHE A 173 14.18 -0.99 -6.78
C PHE A 173 14.06 -2.41 -6.23
N VAL A 174 15.04 -2.82 -5.43
CA VAL A 174 15.04 -4.10 -4.71
C VAL A 174 14.97 -3.78 -3.22
N SER A 175 14.00 -4.37 -2.52
CA SER A 175 13.85 -4.26 -1.07
C SER A 175 14.88 -5.11 -0.33
N GLU A 176 15.02 -4.90 0.98
CA GLU A 176 16.02 -5.57 1.82
C GLU A 176 15.84 -7.11 1.88
N ASP A 177 14.62 -7.59 1.65
CA ASP A 177 14.28 -9.02 1.54
C ASP A 177 14.59 -9.62 0.15
N GLY A 178 15.16 -8.84 -0.77
CA GLY A 178 15.58 -9.28 -2.10
C GLY A 178 14.47 -9.28 -3.15
N ILE A 179 13.28 -8.77 -2.84
CA ILE A 179 12.17 -8.68 -3.80
C ILE A 179 12.36 -7.45 -4.69
N SER A 180 12.25 -7.63 -6.02
CA SER A 180 12.27 -6.50 -6.94
C SER A 180 10.87 -5.92 -7.10
N HIS A 181 10.74 -4.60 -6.93
CA HIS A 181 9.50 -3.86 -7.04
C HIS A 181 9.58 -2.86 -8.20
N ILE A 182 8.65 -2.99 -9.15
CA ILE A 182 8.64 -2.17 -10.38
C ILE A 182 7.24 -1.60 -10.61
N VAL A 183 7.14 -0.29 -10.84
CA VAL A 183 5.85 0.41 -10.98
C VAL A 183 5.84 1.27 -12.24
N TRP A 184 4.70 1.30 -12.93
CA TRP A 184 4.40 2.22 -14.04
C TRP A 184 3.10 3.00 -13.74
N VAL A 185 3.00 4.21 -14.27
CA VAL A 185 1.85 5.14 -14.17
C VAL A 185 1.26 5.39 -15.55
#